data_AF-A0A1F6TWX3-F1
#
_entry.id   AF-A0A1F6TWX3-F1
#
_cell.length_a   1.000
_cell.length_b   1.000
_cell.length_c   1.000
_cell.angle_alpha   90.00
_cell.angle_beta   90.00
_cell.angle_gamma   90.00
#
_symmetry.space_group_name_H-M   'P 1'
#
loop_
_entity.id
_entity.type
_entity.pdbx_description
1 polymer ?
#
loop_
_entity_poly.entity_id
_entity_poly.type
_entity_poly.pdbx_seq_one_letter_code
_entity_poly.pdbx_strand_id
1 'polypeptide(L)' 'MHWLDKIPLTALVIAALALGLAPLTPEPHLWEKLKMLANGTLSRPIDIFDLIMHASMPLLLAVKLIRMARSGKKPGHSA' A
#
# COMPACT_ATOMS: atom_id res chain seq x y z
N MET A 1 12.35 -0.32 -12.80
CA MET A 1 11.71 0.63 -11.86
C MET A 1 12.74 1.26 -10.90
N HIS A 2 13.66 2.09 -11.40
CA HIS A 2 14.65 2.79 -10.53
C HIS A 2 14.05 3.99 -9.78
N TRP A 3 12.88 4.47 -10.20
CA TRP A 3 12.24 5.65 -9.64
C TRP A 3 11.70 5.41 -8.22
N LEU A 4 11.17 4.22 -7.93
CA LEU A 4 10.63 3.86 -6.61
C LEU A 4 11.72 3.83 -5.53
N ASP A 5 12.96 3.50 -5.89
CA ASP A 5 14.09 3.52 -4.97
C ASP A 5 14.47 4.94 -4.55
N LYS A 6 14.29 5.92 -5.45
CA LYS A 6 14.61 7.34 -5.22
C LYS A 6 13.63 8.04 -4.27
N ILE A 7 12.42 7.49 -4.10
CA ILE A 7 11.41 8.08 -3.20
C ILE A 7 11.87 7.85 -1.74
N PRO A 8 11.95 8.87 -0.88
CA PRO A 8 12.30 8.67 0.52
C PRO A 8 11.32 7.73 1.21
N LEU A 9 11.83 6.73 1.96
CA LEU A 9 10.97 5.77 2.66
C LEU A 9 10.01 6.47 3.63
N THR A 10 10.50 7.45 4.39
CA THR A 10 9.69 8.23 5.34
C THR A 10 8.51 8.92 4.66
N ALA A 11 8.73 9.56 3.50
CA ALA A 11 7.67 10.21 2.75
C ALA A 11 6.62 9.20 2.28
N LEU A 12 7.06 8.04 1.78
CA LEU A 12 6.15 6.98 1.34
C LEU A 12 5.35 6.37 2.51
N VAL A 13 5.98 6.21 3.68
CA VAL A 13 5.31 5.76 4.90
C VAL A 13 4.24 6.76 5.33
N ILE A 14 4.57 8.05 5.39
CA ILE A 14 3.60 9.10 5.76
C ILE A 14 2.43 9.11 4.76
N ALA A 15 2.70 9.08 3.46
CA ALA A 15 1.66 9.06 2.43
C ALA A 15 0.78 7.80 2.50
N ALA A 16 1.37 6.64 2.75
CA ALA A 16 0.64 5.37 2.91
C ALA A 16 -0.25 5.36 4.14
N LEU A 17 0.23 5.89 5.27
CA LEU A 17 -0.58 6.01 6.48
C LEU A 17 -1.69 7.04 6.29
N ALA A 18 -1.38 8.21 5.72
CA ALA A 18 -2.35 9.26 5.49
C ALA A 18 -3.47 8.82 4.54
N LEU A 19 -3.14 8.19 3.41
CA LEU A 19 -4.15 7.78 2.44
C LEU A 19 -4.82 6.46 2.80
N GLY A 20 -4.08 5.48 3.32
CA GLY A 20 -4.62 4.15 3.61
C GLY A 20 -5.49 4.09 4.87
N LEU A 21 -5.24 4.97 5.84
CA LEU A 21 -6.00 5.04 7.08
C LEU A 21 -7.09 6.12 7.08
N ALA A 22 -7.16 6.95 6.04
CA ALA A 22 -8.22 7.94 5.94
C ALA A 22 -9.56 7.28 5.56
N PRO A 23 -10.68 7.78 6.11
CA PRO A 23 -10.80 8.50 7.38
C PRO A 23 -10.57 7.55 8.57
N LEU A 24 -9.95 8.04 9.66
CA LEU A 24 -9.61 7.20 10.83
C LEU A 24 -10.85 6.73 11.63
N THR A 25 -11.99 7.39 11.46
CA THR A 25 -13.25 7.11 12.15
C THR A 25 -14.43 7.25 11.19
N PRO A 26 -15.49 6.42 11.29
CA PRO A 26 -15.65 5.29 12.22
C PRO A 26 -14.80 4.06 11.88
N GLU A 27 -14.41 3.90 10.60
CA GLU A 27 -13.52 2.84 10.12
C GLU A 27 -12.82 3.33 8.83
N PRO A 28 -11.55 2.97 8.57
CA PRO A 28 -10.87 3.34 7.32
C PRO A 28 -11.61 2.83 6.09
N HIS A 29 -11.77 3.71 5.09
CA HIS A 29 -12.44 3.36 3.83
C HIS A 29 -11.83 2.12 3.18
N LEU A 30 -10.49 2.03 3.16
CA LEU A 30 -9.79 0.87 2.63
C LEU A 30 -10.28 -0.43 3.26
N TRP A 31 -10.48 -0.45 4.57
CA TRP A 31 -10.90 -1.64 5.29
C TRP A 31 -12.38 -1.96 5.08
N GLU A 32 -13.25 -0.95 5.03
CA GLU A 32 -14.66 -1.12 4.63
C GLU A 32 -14.76 -1.78 3.24
N LYS A 33 -14.03 -1.25 2.25
CA LYS A 33 -14.08 -1.78 0.88
C LYS A 33 -13.46 -3.16 0.75
N LEU A 34 -12.43 -3.49 1.54
CA LEU A 34 -11.90 -4.86 1.62
C LEU A 34 -12.94 -5.86 2.15
N LYS A 35 -13.74 -5.47 3.16
CA LYS A 35 -14.84 -6.31 3.65
C LYS A 35 -15.93 -6.48 2.58
N MET A 36 -16.29 -5.40 1.87
CA MET A 36 -17.24 -5.49 0.76
C MET A 36 -16.73 -6.41 -0.36
N LEU A 37 -15.43 -6.35 -0.67
CA LEU A 37 -14.80 -7.21 -1.65
C LEU A 37 -14.86 -8.68 -1.22
N ALA A 38 -14.51 -8.98 0.04
CA ALA A 38 -14.55 -10.32 0.61
C ALA A 38 -15.98 -10.89 0.65
N ASN A 39 -16.98 -10.04 0.88
CA ASN A 39 -18.39 -10.41 0.91
C ASN A 39 -19.07 -10.43 -0.48
N GLY A 40 -18.35 -10.06 -1.55
CA GLY A 40 -18.91 -10.00 -2.91
C GLY A 40 -19.93 -8.87 -3.12
N THR A 41 -19.97 -7.86 -2.25
CA THR A 41 -20.91 -6.73 -2.32
C THR A 41 -20.32 -5.47 -2.97
N LEU A 42 -19.01 -5.47 -3.27
CA LEU A 42 -18.30 -4.39 -3.96
C LEU A 42 -18.70 -4.30 -5.45
N SER A 43 -19.84 -3.66 -5.73
CA SER A 43 -20.46 -3.61 -7.06
C SER A 43 -20.52 -2.21 -7.66
N ARG A 44 -20.49 -1.16 -6.84
CA ARG A 44 -20.60 0.22 -7.33
C ARG A 44 -19.23 0.70 -7.82
N PRO A 45 -19.16 1.35 -9.00
CA PRO A 45 -17.90 1.90 -9.52
C PRO A 45 -17.19 2.84 -8.54
N ILE A 46 -17.95 3.62 -7.77
CA ILE A 46 -17.38 4.54 -6.76
C ILE A 46 -16.67 3.78 -5.63
N ASP A 47 -17.19 2.64 -5.19
CA ASP A 47 -16.57 1.84 -4.13
C ASP A 47 -15.31 1.14 -4.63
N ILE A 48 -15.29 0.72 -5.89
CA ILE A 48 -14.11 0.14 -6.55
C ILE A 48 -13.02 1.21 -6.71
N PHE A 49 -13.40 2.41 -7.16
CA PHE A 49 -12.48 3.54 -7.24
C PHE A 49 -11.91 3.89 -5.87
N ASP A 50 -12.75 3.96 -4.84
CA ASP A 50 -12.36 4.26 -3.48
C ASP A 50 -11.35 3.23 -2.93
N LEU A 51 -11.58 1.94 -3.17
CA LEU A 51 -10.65 0.86 -2.84
C LEU A 51 -9.28 1.07 -3.53
N ILE A 52 -9.27 1.30 -4.85
CA ILE A 52 -8.05 1.46 -5.63
C ILE A 52 -7.28 2.71 -5.17
N MET A 53 -8.00 3.81 -4.95
CA MET A 53 -7.41 5.07 -4.50
C MET A 53 -6.73 4.88 -3.14
N HIS A 54 -7.44 4.35 -2.14
CA HIS A 54 -6.89 4.18 -0.80
C HIS A 54 -5.80 3.08 -0.73
N ALA A 55 -5.89 2.04 -1.56
CA ALA A 55 -4.88 0.98 -1.63
C ALA A 55 -3.57 1.42 -2.31
N SER A 56 -3.59 2.48 -3.13
CA SER A 56 -2.47 2.87 -3.98
C SER A 56 -1.17 3.13 -3.19
N MET A 57 -1.21 3.98 -2.16
CA MET A 57 -0.01 4.32 -1.37
C MET A 57 0.45 3.17 -0.46
N PRO A 58 -0.43 2.48 0.29
CA PRO A 58 -0.04 1.27 1.03
C PRO A 58 0.58 0.19 0.13
N LEU A 59 0.04 -0.03 -1.06
CA LEU A 59 0.56 -1.02 -1.99
C LEU A 59 1.95 -0.64 -2.51
N LEU A 60 2.17 0.63 -2.87
CA LEU A 60 3.49 1.13 -3.25
C LEU A 60 4.52 0.98 -2.12
N LEU A 61 4.13 1.27 -0.87
CA LEU A 61 4.97 1.03 0.30
C LEU A 61 5.32 -0.45 0.45
N ALA A 62 4.34 -1.34 0.35
CA ALA A 62 4.56 -2.79 0.45
C ALA A 62 5.54 -3.28 -0.62
N VAL A 63 5.37 -2.85 -1.87
CA VAL A 63 6.29 -3.19 -2.96
C VAL A 63 7.71 -2.69 -2.68
N LYS A 64 7.87 -1.46 -2.17
CA LYS A 64 9.18 -0.91 -1.81
C LYS A 64 9.83 -1.74 -0.70
N LEU A 65 9.09 -2.08 0.36
CA LEU A 65 9.60 -2.87 1.49
C LEU A 65 10.01 -4.28 1.05
N ILE A 66 9.20 -4.95 0.23
CA ILE A 66 9.53 -6.28 -0.33
C ILE A 66 10.82 -6.20 -1.16
N ARG A 67 10.98 -5.15 -1.98
CA ARG A 67 12.19 -4.95 -2.77
C ARG A 67 13.41 -4.73 -1.87
N MET A 68 13.31 -3.88 -0.84
CA MET A 68 14.38 -3.66 0.12
C MET A 68 14.78 -4.96 0.85
N ALA A 69 13.81 -5.76 1.29
CA ALA A 69 14.06 -7.05 1.93
C ALA A 69 14.76 -8.06 0.99
N ARG A 70 14.41 -8.05 -0.31
CA ARG A 70 15.05 -8.90 -1.33
C ARG A 70 16.46 -8.40 -1.69
N SER A 71 16.67 -7.09 -1.76
CA SER A 71 17.98 -6.49 -2.05
C SER A 71 18.95 -6.57 -0.88
N GLY A 72 18.46 -6.60 0.37
CA GLY A 72 19.25 -6.86 1.57
C GLY A 72 19.75 -8.30 1.69
N LYS A 73 19.11 -9.27 1.02
CA LYS A 73 19.60 -10.65 0.89
C LYS A 73 20.59 -10.82 -0.27
N LYS A 74 21.69 -10.05 -0.29
CA LYS A 74 22.88 -10.53 -1.00
C LYS A 74 23.59 -11.51 -0.06
N PRO A 75 23.59 -12.83 -0.31
CA PRO A 75 24.56 -13.71 0.34
C PRO A 75 25.94 -13.20 -0.09
N GLY A 76 26.68 -12.61 0.85
CA GLY A 76 28.05 -12.25 0.62
C GLY A 76 28.82 -13.50 0.21
N HIS A 77 29.40 -13.47 -0.99
CA HIS A 77 30.63 -14.21 -1.25
C HIS A 77 31.65 -13.68 -0.23
N SER A 78 31.85 -14.43 0.86
CA SER A 78 33.11 -14.37 1.59
C SER A 78 34.13 -15.08 0.70
N ALA A 79 35.15 -14.32 0.31
CA ALA A 79 36.33 -14.78 -0.40
C ALA A 79 37.10 -15.86 0.39
#